data_AF-A0A961JPC9-F1
#
_entry.id   AF-A0A961JPC9-F1
#
_cell.length_a   1.000
_cell.length_b   1.000
_cell.length_c   1.000
_cell.angle_alpha   90.00
_cell.angle_beta   90.00
_cell.angle_gamma   90.00
#
_symmetry.space_group_name_H-M   'P 1'
#
loop_
_entity.id
_entity.type
_entity.pdbx_description
1 polymer ?
#
loop_
_entity_poly.entity_id
_entity_poly.type
_entity_poly.pdbx_seq_one_letter_code
_entity_poly.pdbx_strand_id
1 'polypeptide(L)' 'HDLCRSLRPHLKRHHLQANVGHYGVFNGKRWEKEIYPVVRNLILSME' A
#
# COMPACT_ATOMS: atom_id res chain seq x y z
N HIS A 1 -15.60 7.31 -5.50
CA HIS A 1 -16.19 6.25 -4.66
C HIS A 1 -15.13 5.86 -3.64
N ASP A 2 -15.29 6.20 -2.36
CA ASP A 2 -14.25 5.91 -1.37
C ASP A 2 -14.28 4.44 -0.95
N LEU A 3 -13.15 3.74 -1.09
CA LEU A 3 -13.04 2.30 -0.83
C LEU A 3 -13.16 1.93 0.67
N CYS A 4 -12.86 2.87 1.58
CA CYS A 4 -12.81 2.63 3.02
C CYS A 4 -13.58 3.70 3.82
N ARG A 5 -14.88 3.83 3.60
CA ARG A 5 -15.69 4.94 4.19
C ARG A 5 -15.74 4.96 5.72
N SER A 6 -15.74 3.80 6.36
CA SER A 6 -15.86 3.67 7.83
C SER A 6 -14.56 3.95 8.59
N LEU A 7 -13.40 3.97 7.92
CA LEU A 7 -12.13 4.23 8.59
C LEU A 7 -11.95 5.75 8.84
N ARG A 8 -11.43 6.09 10.02
CA ARG A 8 -11.00 7.47 10.34
C ARG A 8 -9.88 7.89 9.38
N PRO A 9 -9.76 9.17 9.01
CA PRO A 9 -8.76 9.62 8.03
C PRO A 9 -7.31 9.25 8.37
N HIS A 10 -6.92 9.31 9.64
CA HIS A 10 -5.56 8.96 10.08
C HIS A 10 -5.22 7.46 9.97
N LEU A 11 -6.22 6.60 9.76
CA LEU A 11 -6.03 5.17 9.51
C LEU A 11 -5.91 4.86 8.01
N LYS A 12 -5.99 5.87 7.14
CA LYS A 12 -5.87 5.72 5.69
C LYS A 12 -4.53 6.27 5.23
N ARG A 13 -3.89 5.56 4.31
CA ARG A 13 -2.69 6.02 3.61
C ARG A 13 -2.87 5.77 2.12
N HIS A 14 -2.53 6.76 1.30
CA HIS A 14 -2.52 6.63 -0.14
C HIS A 14 -1.08 6.45 -0.61
N HIS A 15 -0.77 5.30 -1.21
CA HIS A 15 0.53 5.01 -1.83
C HIS A 15 0.32 4.75 -3.31
N LEU A 16 0.88 5.61 -4.17
CA LEU A 16 0.82 5.44 -5.61
C LEU A 16 2.16 4.90 -6.10
N GLN A 17 2.17 3.66 -6.58
CA GLN A 17 3.33 3.09 -7.25
C GLN A 17 3.25 3.38 -8.75
N ALA A 18 4.11 4.27 -9.25
CA ALA A 18 4.20 4.54 -10.68
C ALA A 18 4.85 3.38 -11.45
N ASN A 19 4.54 3.29 -12.75
CA ASN A 19 5.18 2.39 -13.71
C ASN A 19 5.02 0.87 -13.43
N VAL A 20 4.08 0.47 -12.58
CA VAL A 20 3.71 -0.94 -12.37
C VAL A 20 2.35 -1.22 -12.99
N GLY A 21 2.21 -2.39 -13.62
CA GLY A 21 0.89 -2.91 -14.00
C GLY A 21 0.16 -3.51 -12.79
N HIS A 22 -1.08 -3.95 -13.00
CA HIS A 22 -1.94 -4.53 -11.95
C HIS A 22 -1.22 -5.59 -11.10
N TYR A 23 -0.53 -6.54 -11.75
CA TYR A 23 0.18 -7.61 -11.06
C TYR A 23 1.51 -7.18 -10.45
N GLY A 24 2.17 -6.16 -11.02
CA GLY A 24 3.43 -5.62 -10.50
C GLY A 24 3.26 -4.92 -9.14
N VAL A 25 2.02 -4.58 -8.77
CA VAL A 25 1.68 -4.05 -7.45
C VAL A 25 1.77 -5.12 -6.36
N PHE A 26 1.70 -6.41 -6.69
CA PHE A 26 1.64 -7.51 -5.71
C PHE A 26 2.65 -8.63 -5.98
N ASN A 27 3.50 -8.51 -7.01
CA ASN A 27 4.44 -9.55 -7.38
C ASN A 27 5.73 -9.00 -8.01
N GLY A 28 6.80 -9.79 -7.93
CA GLY A 28 8.09 -9.55 -8.57
C GLY A 28 9.00 -8.60 -7.80
N LYS A 29 10.13 -8.23 -8.43
CA LYS A 29 11.22 -7.49 -7.78
C LYS A 29 10.79 -6.13 -7.22
N ARG A 30 9.85 -5.44 -7.87
CA ARG A 30 9.34 -4.14 -7.39
C ARG A 30 8.45 -4.31 -6.15
N TRP A 31 7.62 -5.36 -6.11
CA TRP A 31 6.86 -5.69 -4.90
C TRP A 31 7.80 -5.91 -3.71
N GLU A 32 8.79 -6.79 -3.87
CA GLU A 32 9.71 -7.15 -2.79
C GLU A 32 10.53 -5.96 -2.30
N LYS A 33 11.02 -5.12 -3.21
CA LYS A 33 11.98 -4.05 -2.88
C LYS A 33 11.35 -2.70 -2.57
N GLU A 34 10.20 -2.40 -3.15
CA GLU A 34 9.62 -1.05 -3.11
C GLU A 34 8.26 -1.03 -2.39
N ILE A 35 7.36 -1.96 -2.71
CA ILE A 35 5.95 -1.87 -2.28
C ILE A 35 5.70 -2.59 -0.94
N TYR A 36 6.18 -3.82 -0.79
CA TYR A 36 5.97 -4.63 0.41
C TYR A 36 6.53 -3.96 1.68
N PRO A 37 7.73 -3.34 1.67
CA PRO A 37 8.22 -2.62 2.84
C PRO A 37 7.26 -1.51 3.30
N VAL A 38 6.62 -0.78 2.36
CA VAL A 38 5.64 0.27 2.69
C VAL A 38 4.41 -0.32 3.36
N VAL A 39 3.89 -1.45 2.84
CA VAL A 39 2.73 -2.15 3.42
C VAL A 39 3.08 -2.69 4.81
N ARG A 40 4.24 -3.34 4.97
CA ARG A 40 4.71 -3.86 6.26
C ARG A 40 4.84 -2.75 7.30
N ASN A 41 5.46 -1.64 6.92
CA ASN A 41 5.63 -0.50 7.82
C ASN A 41 4.29 0.16 8.18
N LEU A 42 3.32 0.20 7.26
CA LEU A 42 1.97 0.66 7.57
C LEU A 42 1.34 -0.20 8.67
N ILE A 43 1.37 -1.53 8.52
CA ILE A 43 0.80 -2.47 9.50
C ILE A 43 1.49 -2.31 10.87
N LEU A 44 2.83 -2.27 10.88
CA LEU A 44 3.60 -2.11 12.11
C LEU A 44 3.37 -0.75 12.79
N SER A 45 3.13 0.32 12.01
CA SER A 45 2.85 1.66 12.57
C SER A 45 1.45 1.81 13.17
N MET A 46 0.60 0.79 13.03
CA MET A 46 -0.78 0.77 13.52
C MET A 46 -0.96 -0.08 14.79
N GLU A 47 0.09 -0.79 15.23
CA GLU A 47 0.22 -1.30 16.60
C GLU A 47 0.54 -0.15 17.57
#